data_AF-A0A4Q6BUP5-F1
#
_entry.id   AF-A0A4Q6BUP5-F1
#
_cell.length_a   1.000
_cell.length_b   1.000
_cell.length_c   1.000
_cell.angle_alpha   90.00
_cell.angle_beta   90.00
_cell.angle_gamma   90.00
#
_symmetry.space_group_name_H-M   'P 1'
#
loop_
_entity.id
_entity.type
_entity.pdbx_description
1 polymer ?
#
loop_
_entity_poly.entity_id
_entity_poly.type
_entity_poly.pdbx_seq_one_letter_code
_entity_poly.pdbx_strand_id
1 'polypeptide(L)'
;MNPNFKKAETAEFNFYVDLLDVAETHYGVGFGSEANLWVEELYLEYQNLGSQPDRCGWLKERLSKEFKSVTRSPKWMVSNYVEWPFLEGRPMVFVEQIELSENQVTREALSWDCVVYVFGGRISEEHGYRIEFRETVQDR
;
A
#
# COMPACT_ATOMS: atom_id res chain seq x y z
N MET A 1 21.52 20.43 22.13
CA MET A 1 20.39 19.75 21.48
C MET A 1 19.25 19.61 22.48
N ASN A 2 18.04 20.02 22.10
CA ASN A 2 16.86 19.99 22.97
C ASN A 2 16.37 18.53 23.12
N PRO A 3 16.29 17.96 24.34
CA PRO A 3 15.92 16.57 24.56
C PRO A 3 14.51 16.19 24.07
N ASN A 4 13.62 17.17 23.86
CA ASN A 4 12.29 16.94 23.29
C ASN A 4 12.34 16.62 21.78
N PHE A 5 13.33 17.14 21.06
CA PHE A 5 13.47 16.84 19.61
C PHE A 5 13.87 15.38 19.37
N LYS A 6 14.84 14.84 20.13
CA LYS A 6 15.25 13.43 20.01
C LYS A 6 14.13 12.45 20.35
N LYS A 7 13.24 12.79 21.29
CA LYS A 7 12.10 11.93 21.66
C LYS A 7 11.04 11.87 20.56
N ALA A 8 10.73 12.99 19.91
CA ALA A 8 9.76 13.05 18.83
C ALA A 8 10.20 12.23 17.62
N GLU A 9 11.47 12.38 17.22
CA GLU A 9 12.09 11.66 16.10
C GLU A 9 12.11 10.13 16.33
N THR A 10 12.32 9.70 17.58
CA THR A 10 12.27 8.27 17.95
C THR A 10 10.84 7.71 17.90
N ALA A 11 9.84 8.50 18.27
CA ALA A 11 8.44 8.07 18.29
C ALA A 11 7.87 7.91 16.88
N GLU A 12 8.19 8.84 15.98
CA GLU A 12 7.82 8.79 14.56
C GLU A 12 8.49 7.59 13.86
N PHE A 13 9.79 7.40 14.09
CA PHE A 13 10.50 6.23 13.56
C PHE A 13 9.86 4.91 14.03
N ASN A 14 9.56 4.77 15.32
CA ASN A 14 8.91 3.57 15.84
C ASN A 14 7.49 3.39 15.28
N PHE A 15 6.74 4.47 15.04
CA PHE A 15 5.45 4.39 14.38
C PHE A 15 5.59 3.85 12.95
N TYR A 16 6.57 4.36 12.19
CA TYR A 16 6.84 3.91 10.83
C TYR A 16 7.23 2.43 10.78
N VAL A 17 8.08 1.97 11.72
CA VAL A 17 8.44 0.54 11.83
C VAL A 17 7.22 -0.32 12.09
N ASP A 18 6.37 0.04 13.05
CA ASP A 18 5.15 -0.72 13.36
C ASP A 18 4.16 -0.70 12.19
N LEU A 19 4.07 0.41 11.47
CA LEU A 19 3.25 0.55 10.26
C LEU A 19 3.72 -0.41 9.14
N LEU A 20 5.03 -0.46 8.87
CA LEU A 20 5.60 -1.39 7.89
C LEU A 20 5.38 -2.85 8.30
N ASP A 21 5.61 -3.19 9.57
CA ASP A 21 5.41 -4.56 10.08
C ASP A 21 3.96 -5.03 9.93
N VAL A 22 2.99 -4.16 10.27
CA VAL A 22 1.57 -4.46 10.08
C VAL A 22 1.23 -4.58 8.60
N ALA A 23 1.76 -3.71 7.75
CA ALA A 23 1.51 -3.74 6.31
C ALA A 23 2.05 -5.02 5.66
N GLU A 24 3.29 -5.40 5.96
CA GLU A 24 3.91 -6.61 5.46
C GLU A 24 3.19 -7.86 5.97
N THR A 25 2.92 -7.92 7.28
CA THR A 25 2.29 -9.10 7.90
C THR A 25 0.86 -9.35 7.41
N HIS A 26 0.06 -8.29 7.26
CA HIS A 26 -1.37 -8.43 6.97
C HIS A 26 -1.73 -8.26 5.49
N TYR A 27 -0.90 -7.53 4.74
CA TYR A 27 -1.18 -7.19 3.35
C TYR A 27 -0.03 -7.56 2.41
N GLY A 28 1.12 -8.03 2.92
CA GLY A 28 2.26 -8.48 2.11
C GLY A 28 2.92 -7.36 1.29
N VAL A 29 2.84 -6.12 1.77
CA VAL A 29 3.33 -4.94 1.05
C VAL A 29 4.15 -4.01 1.93
N GLY A 30 5.09 -3.32 1.29
CA GLY A 30 5.69 -2.09 1.77
C GLY A 30 5.11 -0.85 1.10
N PHE A 31 5.78 0.28 1.31
CA PHE A 31 5.36 1.59 0.82
C PHE A 31 6.46 2.25 -0.03
N GLY A 32 6.08 2.70 -1.22
CA GLY A 32 6.90 3.58 -2.04
C GLY A 32 6.80 5.05 -1.62
N SER A 33 7.55 5.92 -2.28
CA SER A 33 7.62 7.35 -1.95
C SER A 33 6.29 8.10 -2.07
N GLU A 34 5.36 7.62 -2.90
CA GLU A 34 4.02 8.19 -3.03
C GLU A 34 3.17 8.07 -1.74
N ALA A 35 3.57 7.20 -0.81
CA ALA A 35 2.87 7.03 0.46
C ALA A 35 3.27 8.06 1.53
N ASN A 36 4.36 8.82 1.36
CA ASN A 36 4.96 9.63 2.44
C ASN A 36 3.95 10.56 3.13
N LEU A 37 3.18 11.34 2.37
CA LEU A 37 2.17 12.25 2.94
C LEU A 37 1.07 11.50 3.68
N TRP A 38 0.66 10.34 3.18
CA TRP A 38 -0.34 9.50 3.84
C TRP A 38 0.20 8.89 5.14
N VAL A 39 1.47 8.51 5.18
CA VAL A 39 2.15 8.03 6.40
C VAL A 39 2.21 9.15 7.45
N GLU A 40 2.57 10.36 7.06
CA GLU A 40 2.57 11.53 7.93
C GLU A 40 1.17 11.81 8.49
N GLU A 41 0.15 11.79 7.65
CA GLU A 41 -1.25 11.94 8.06
C GLU A 41 -1.68 10.87 9.06
N LEU A 42 -1.32 9.61 8.83
CA LEU A 42 -1.61 8.51 9.77
C LEU A 42 -0.92 8.71 11.12
N TYR A 43 0.33 9.17 11.12
CA TYR A 43 1.05 9.43 12.36
C TYR A 43 0.39 10.56 13.15
N LEU A 44 0.01 11.65 12.49
CA LEU A 44 -0.73 12.75 13.10
C LEU A 44 -2.11 12.31 13.61
N GLU A 45 -2.82 11.47 12.86
CA GLU A 45 -4.09 10.87 13.29
C GLU A 45 -3.88 10.10 14.60
N TYR A 46 -2.86 9.23 14.66
CA TYR A 46 -2.52 8.46 15.84
C TYR A 46 -2.14 9.33 17.05
N GLN A 47 -1.35 10.39 16.84
CA GLN A 47 -0.96 11.32 17.91
C GLN A 47 -2.16 12.04 18.54
N ASN A 48 -3.21 12.28 17.73
CA ASN A 48 -4.42 12.98 18.18
C ASN A 48 -5.44 12.05 18.88
N LEU A 49 -5.15 10.74 18.97
CA LEU A 49 -5.92 9.81 19.79
C LEU A 49 -5.56 10.09 21.25
N GLY A 50 -6.39 10.89 21.93
CA GLY A 50 -6.06 11.43 23.26
C GLY A 50 -5.49 10.41 24.26
N SER A 51 -6.03 9.19 24.31
CA SER A 51 -5.35 8.03 24.92
C SER A 51 -4.67 7.21 23.83
N GLN A 52 -3.35 7.06 23.89
CA GLN A 52 -2.59 6.24 22.94
C GLN A 52 -3.06 4.78 23.02
N PRO A 53 -3.84 4.28 22.05
CA PRO A 53 -4.26 2.88 22.06
C PRO A 53 -3.06 1.98 21.75
N ASP A 54 -3.25 0.67 21.84
CA ASP A 54 -2.28 -0.26 21.27
C ASP A 54 -2.03 0.08 19.79
N ARG A 55 -0.80 0.50 19.47
CA ARG A 55 -0.46 1.06 18.15
C ARG A 55 -0.67 0.03 17.05
N CYS A 56 -0.22 -1.20 17.26
CA CYS A 56 -0.37 -2.27 16.27
C CYS A 56 -1.85 -2.63 16.06
N GLY A 57 -2.64 -2.73 17.13
CA GLY A 57 -4.09 -2.93 17.04
C GLY A 57 -4.79 -1.81 16.28
N TRP A 58 -4.43 -0.55 16.57
CA TRP A 58 -4.99 0.61 15.86
C TRP A 58 -4.59 0.62 14.38
N LEU A 59 -3.32 0.37 14.06
CA LEU A 59 -2.83 0.27 12.68
C LEU A 59 -3.58 -0.82 11.90
N LYS A 60 -3.78 -2.01 12.48
CA LYS A 60 -4.53 -3.09 11.84
C LYS A 60 -5.94 -2.66 11.46
N GLU A 61 -6.65 -2.03 12.38
CA GLU A 61 -8.01 -1.53 12.12
C GLU A 61 -7.99 -0.42 11.06
N ARG A 62 -7.08 0.55 11.19
CA ARG A 62 -7.00 1.71 10.31
C ARG A 62 -6.64 1.33 8.88
N LEU A 63 -5.69 0.41 8.70
CA LEU A 63 -5.26 -0.08 7.38
C LEU A 63 -6.31 -0.95 6.70
N SER A 64 -7.14 -1.68 7.46
CA SER A 64 -8.23 -2.49 6.89
C SER A 64 -9.27 -1.66 6.11
N LYS A 65 -9.33 -0.36 6.39
CA LYS A 65 -10.22 0.60 5.72
C LYS A 65 -9.60 1.20 4.45
N GLU A 66 -8.32 0.97 4.19
CA GLU A 66 -7.56 1.57 3.08
C GLU A 66 -7.18 0.54 2.01
N PHE A 67 -6.59 -0.59 2.40
CA PHE A 67 -6.16 -1.64 1.46
C PHE A 67 -7.34 -2.50 1.02
N LYS A 68 -8.14 -1.92 0.11
CA LYS A 68 -9.37 -2.53 -0.40
C LYS A 68 -9.10 -3.42 -1.60
N SER A 69 -9.99 -4.38 -1.79
CA SER A 69 -10.00 -5.26 -2.95
C SER A 69 -11.42 -5.38 -3.50
N VAL A 70 -11.56 -5.46 -4.83
CA VAL A 70 -12.87 -5.56 -5.49
C VAL A 70 -13.55 -6.90 -5.17
N THR A 71 -12.81 -8.00 -5.33
CA THR A 71 -13.36 -9.36 -5.17
C THR A 71 -12.61 -10.18 -4.12
N ARG A 72 -11.28 -10.22 -4.22
CA ARG A 72 -10.39 -11.03 -3.39
C ARG A 72 -9.12 -10.25 -3.09
N SER A 73 -8.48 -10.50 -1.96
CA SER A 73 -7.17 -9.92 -1.67
C SER A 73 -6.10 -10.46 -2.63
N PRO A 74 -5.08 -9.66 -2.97
CA PRO A 74 -3.95 -10.13 -3.79
C PRO A 74 -3.20 -11.25 -3.07
N LYS A 75 -2.68 -12.20 -3.86
CA LYS A 75 -1.77 -13.25 -3.37
C LYS A 75 -0.39 -12.99 -3.95
N TRP A 76 0.41 -12.26 -3.19
CA TRP A 76 1.78 -11.93 -3.55
C TRP A 76 2.65 -13.18 -3.67
N MET A 77 3.48 -13.23 -4.71
CA MET A 77 4.43 -14.33 -4.94
C MET A 77 5.64 -14.22 -3.99
N VAL A 78 6.08 -12.99 -3.73
CA VAL A 78 7.19 -12.66 -2.81
C VAL A 78 6.74 -11.52 -1.91
N SER A 79 6.85 -11.67 -0.58
CA SER A 79 6.30 -10.72 0.40
C SER A 79 7.12 -9.46 0.62
N ASN A 80 8.40 -9.47 0.22
CA ASN A 80 9.42 -8.54 0.70
C ASN A 80 9.88 -7.50 -0.36
N TYR A 81 9.21 -7.41 -1.51
CA TYR A 81 9.55 -6.45 -2.57
C TYR A 81 8.35 -5.87 -3.32
N VAL A 82 7.18 -5.83 -2.67
CA VAL A 82 5.98 -5.31 -3.31
C VAL A 82 5.52 -4.04 -2.62
N GLU A 83 5.37 -2.99 -3.42
CA GLU A 83 4.75 -1.75 -2.98
C GLU A 83 3.28 -1.75 -3.40
N TRP A 84 2.40 -1.40 -2.47
CA TRP A 84 1.00 -1.16 -2.81
C TRP A 84 0.90 0.17 -3.58
N PRO A 85 0.33 0.20 -4.80
CA PRO A 85 0.27 1.45 -5.57
C PRO A 85 -0.58 2.53 -4.91
N PHE A 86 -0.15 3.78 -5.00
CA PHE A 86 -0.90 4.95 -4.56
C PHE A 86 -1.36 5.76 -5.76
N LEU A 87 -2.44 6.53 -5.58
CA LEU A 87 -2.91 7.53 -6.52
C LEU A 87 -3.41 8.74 -5.72
N GLU A 88 -2.95 9.94 -6.08
CA GLU A 88 -3.27 11.19 -5.36
C GLU A 88 -3.05 11.08 -3.83
N GLY A 89 -1.97 10.39 -3.42
CA GLY A 89 -1.62 10.21 -2.00
C GLY A 89 -2.55 9.28 -1.24
N ARG A 90 -3.29 8.39 -1.92
CA ARG A 90 -4.16 7.38 -1.31
C ARG A 90 -3.86 5.99 -1.87
N PRO A 91 -3.93 4.92 -1.06
CA PRO A 91 -3.80 3.56 -1.57
C PRO A 91 -4.84 3.27 -2.65
N MET A 92 -4.42 2.71 -3.78
CA MET A 92 -5.33 2.28 -4.84
C MET A 92 -6.10 1.02 -4.41
N VAL A 93 -7.21 0.72 -5.09
CA VAL A 93 -7.98 -0.49 -4.83
C VAL A 93 -7.44 -1.63 -5.68
N PHE A 94 -7.16 -2.77 -5.07
CA PHE A 94 -6.79 -3.98 -5.83
C PHE A 94 -7.98 -4.49 -6.64
N VAL A 95 -7.77 -4.70 -7.94
CA VAL A 95 -8.83 -5.10 -8.89
C VAL A 95 -8.74 -6.58 -9.20
N GLU A 96 -7.62 -7.04 -9.73
CA GLU A 96 -7.44 -8.41 -10.19
C GLU A 96 -5.96 -8.82 -10.25
N GLN A 97 -5.71 -10.13 -10.18
CA GLN A 97 -4.41 -10.75 -10.38
C GLN A 97 -4.48 -11.70 -11.57
N ILE A 98 -3.57 -11.52 -12.53
CA ILE A 98 -3.54 -12.23 -13.81
C ILE A 98 -2.24 -13.02 -13.92
N GLU A 99 -2.33 -14.33 -14.09
CA GLU A 99 -1.17 -15.18 -14.37
C GLU A 99 -0.89 -15.20 -15.87
N LEU A 100 0.31 -14.76 -16.27
CA LEU A 100 0.74 -14.76 -17.67
C LEU A 100 1.52 -16.04 -17.97
N SER A 101 0.80 -17.05 -18.46
CA SER A 101 1.40 -18.30 -18.94
C SER A 101 1.95 -18.14 -20.36
N GLU A 102 2.98 -18.92 -20.67
CA GLU A 102 3.63 -18.89 -21.98
C GLU A 102 2.67 -19.26 -23.13
N ASN A 103 2.51 -18.36 -24.09
CA ASN A 103 1.80 -18.56 -25.35
C ASN A 103 2.42 -17.69 -26.46
N GLN A 104 1.86 -17.72 -27.67
CA GLN A 104 2.41 -16.96 -28.80
C GLN A 104 2.47 -15.46 -28.50
N VAL A 105 1.39 -14.88 -27.96
CA VAL A 105 1.30 -13.44 -27.69
C VAL A 105 2.25 -13.04 -26.56
N THR A 106 2.34 -13.82 -25.48
CA THR A 106 3.24 -13.47 -24.37
C THR A 106 4.70 -13.60 -24.77
N ARG A 107 5.07 -14.54 -25.65
CA ARG A 107 6.45 -14.65 -26.16
C ARG A 107 6.84 -13.48 -27.06
N GLU A 108 5.91 -13.02 -27.89
CA GLU A 108 6.20 -12.05 -28.96
C GLU A 108 6.03 -10.60 -28.50
N ALA A 109 5.10 -10.33 -27.57
CA ALA A 109 4.65 -8.97 -27.27
C ALA A 109 4.62 -8.59 -25.77
N LEU A 110 4.77 -9.55 -24.84
CA LEU A 110 4.72 -9.31 -23.39
C LEU A 110 5.83 -10.10 -22.66
N SER A 111 5.67 -10.27 -21.34
CA SER A 111 6.42 -11.24 -20.53
C SER A 111 5.54 -12.49 -20.28
N TRP A 112 6.17 -13.58 -19.86
CA TRP A 112 5.53 -14.82 -19.43
C TRP A 112 6.21 -15.32 -18.15
N ASP A 113 5.57 -16.29 -17.49
CA ASP A 113 5.99 -16.81 -16.18
C ASP A 113 6.03 -15.71 -15.11
N CYS A 114 5.07 -14.78 -15.20
CA CYS A 114 4.90 -13.71 -14.25
C CYS A 114 3.43 -13.53 -13.87
N VAL A 115 3.22 -12.76 -12.81
CA VAL A 115 1.92 -12.41 -12.26
C VAL A 115 1.77 -10.90 -12.33
N VAL A 116 0.70 -10.43 -12.98
CA VAL A 116 0.34 -9.01 -13.06
C VAL A 116 -0.75 -8.72 -12.03
N TYR A 117 -0.53 -7.72 -11.20
CA TYR A 117 -1.49 -7.22 -10.22
C TYR A 117 -2.02 -5.88 -10.68
N VAL A 118 -3.33 -5.77 -10.84
CA VAL A 118 -3.98 -4.57 -11.37
C VAL A 118 -4.63 -3.81 -10.21
N PHE A 119 -4.36 -2.52 -10.15
CA PHE A 119 -4.90 -1.58 -9.17
C PHE A 119 -5.68 -0.48 -9.87
N GLY A 120 -6.77 -0.02 -9.25
CA GLY A 120 -7.62 1.04 -9.75
C GLY A 120 -7.80 2.16 -8.73
N GLY A 121 -7.69 3.40 -9.17
CA GLY A 121 -7.96 4.60 -8.38
C GLY A 121 -8.89 5.54 -9.12
N ARG A 122 -9.62 6.38 -8.37
CA ARG A 122 -10.50 7.40 -8.95
C ARG A 122 -9.80 8.75 -8.93
N ILE A 123 -9.87 9.45 -10.05
CA ILE A 123 -9.44 10.85 -10.16
C ILE A 123 -10.70 11.68 -10.35
N SER A 124 -10.90 12.64 -9.45
CA SER A 124 -12.07 13.52 -9.52
C SER A 124 -11.89 14.52 -10.67
N GLU A 125 -12.95 14.72 -11.44
CA GLU A 125 -12.98 15.66 -12.55
C GLU A 125 -14.20 16.57 -12.42
N GLU A 126 -14.22 17.69 -13.14
CA GLU A 126 -15.27 18.71 -13.05
C GLU A 126 -16.70 18.12 -13.19
N HIS A 127 -16.85 17.09 -14.02
CA HIS A 127 -18.14 16.47 -14.34
C HIS A 127 -18.21 14.97 -13.98
N GLY A 128 -17.39 14.50 -13.04
CA GLY A 128 -17.46 13.11 -12.58
C GLY A 128 -16.12 12.60 -12.06
N TYR A 129 -15.75 11.39 -12.51
CA TYR A 129 -14.45 10.82 -12.22
C TYR A 129 -14.00 9.94 -13.39
N ARG A 130 -12.69 9.86 -13.58
CA ARG A 130 -12.07 8.79 -14.37
C ARG A 130 -11.44 7.76 -13.46
N ILE A 131 -11.28 6.55 -13.98
CA ILE A 131 -10.53 5.49 -13.29
C ILE A 131 -9.15 5.43 -13.91
N GLU A 132 -8.12 5.56 -13.08
CA GLU A 132 -6.74 5.28 -13.46
C GLU A 132 -6.37 3.88 -12.98
N PHE A 133 -5.76 3.11 -13.87
CA PHE A 133 -5.22 1.80 -13.54
C PHE A 133 -3.71 1.87 -13.47
N ARG A 134 -3.14 1.10 -12.54
CA ARG A 134 -1.70 0.83 -12.46
C ARG A 134 -1.48 -0.65 -12.25
N GLU A 135 -0.35 -1.13 -12.72
CA GLU A 135 0.07 -2.51 -12.60
C GLU A 135 1.37 -2.66 -11.83
N THR A 136 1.47 -3.76 -11.09
CA THR A 136 2.74 -4.27 -10.54
C THR A 136 2.94 -5.67 -11.09
N VAL A 137 4.18 -6.02 -11.44
CA VAL A 137 4.51 -7.35 -12.01
C VAL A 137 5.49 -8.07 -11.08
N GLN A 138 5.25 -9.35 -10.83
CA GLN A 138 6.20 -10.23 -10.16
C GLN A 138 6.50 -11.44 -11.04
N ASP A 139 7.78 -11.68 -11.30
CA ASP A 139 8.24 -12.92 -11.92
C ASP A 139 8.06 -14.10 -10.94
N ARG A 140 7.82 -15.29 -11.49
CA ARG A 140 7.70 -16.53 -10.71
C ARG A 140 9.04 -17.16 -10.37
#